data_AF-A0A1G2ZZN6-F1
#
_entry.id   AF-A0A1G2ZZN6-F1
#
_cell.length_a   1.000
_cell.length_b   1.000
_cell.length_c   1.000
_cell.angle_alpha   90.00
_cell.angle_beta   90.00
_cell.angle_gamma   90.00
#
_symmetry.space_group_name_H-M   'P 1'
#
loop_
_entity.id
_entity.type
_entity.pdbx_description
1 polymer ?
#
loop_
_entity_poly.entity_id
_entity_poly.type
_entity_poly.pdbx_seq_one_letter_code
_entity_poly.pdbx_strand_id
1 'polypeptide(L)'
;MKSYLPQLADLTIGFQEPEGHYDFIAHLQWGGGKKATLLVEIIPSHLHWQRSEFMRDPGVYRRYGIPVLAAPLIGDKSSKSIMGLNVSYFDLAGRYSLTFGTFSIAGHPVVIEKKISMVVRRTQQSLFATKATRVVRGLLEDPKKTWKVTYLAKEVEVSNGYAHKVVSRMEDLGYVSREGNEYRLAQGKELLHDWAKSHRFGSRDQIRRFVVLGDPATVEARFCEVANRENVMYSLTLFSGAGRRAPFVRYAIAHAYVGGDIDAVVRGLDAKEVGDGGNLVLIAPRDQGVFFRRTLVKDAWIVSDIQIYVDLYNFEARGREQAQFLLQTRLPHFQEKETPEAEAALHDALQIRNEADEAFRKKKYPEAAELYERLLVSLSRSNLGLAEREQFRVQLLLWMSLVHSGLEMGDMRKIETARKICVTDIEVGHLRNRVGYHRGFVELALLAYYAAMQLMSTNDMEKRRYWLKAKTHYDLLNSQDMESQAELAKDAANIWNRLPPAVPVSKE
;
A
#
# COMPACT_ATOMS: atom_id res chain seq x y z
N MET A 1 8.16 -11.00 -20.31
CA MET A 1 6.68 -10.96 -20.47
C MET A 1 6.12 -12.31 -20.93
N LYS A 2 6.69 -12.94 -21.97
CA LYS A 2 6.29 -14.26 -22.49
C LYS A 2 6.39 -15.44 -21.51
N SER A 3 7.28 -15.39 -20.51
CA SER A 3 7.44 -16.45 -19.49
C SER A 3 6.40 -16.44 -18.36
N TYR A 4 5.57 -15.38 -18.25
CA TYR A 4 4.68 -15.18 -17.10
C TYR A 4 3.18 -15.22 -17.46
N LEU A 5 2.82 -15.32 -18.74
CA LEU A 5 1.43 -15.39 -19.24
C LEU A 5 1.41 -16.26 -20.53
N PRO A 6 1.20 -17.59 -20.43
CA PRO A 6 1.18 -18.49 -21.59
C PRO A 6 0.11 -18.09 -22.62
N GLN A 7 -0.99 -17.52 -22.15
CA GLN A 7 -2.13 -17.01 -22.94
C GLN A 7 -1.88 -15.70 -23.71
N LEU A 8 -0.69 -15.11 -23.60
CA LEU A 8 -0.21 -13.97 -24.40
C LEU A 8 1.01 -14.32 -25.28
N ALA A 9 1.33 -15.61 -25.44
CA ALA A 9 2.46 -16.05 -26.25
C ALA A 9 2.38 -15.54 -27.71
N ASP A 10 1.16 -15.43 -28.23
CA ASP A 10 0.83 -15.02 -29.60
C ASP A 10 0.36 -13.56 -29.72
N LEU A 11 0.63 -12.72 -28.71
CA LEU A 11 0.22 -11.32 -28.74
C LEU A 11 0.91 -10.56 -29.87
N THR A 12 0.15 -10.12 -30.87
CA THR A 12 0.61 -9.23 -31.94
C THR A 12 0.01 -7.84 -31.76
N ILE A 13 0.84 -6.81 -31.98
CA ILE A 13 0.47 -5.40 -31.85
C ILE A 13 0.74 -4.73 -33.20
N GLY A 14 -0.31 -4.24 -33.84
CA GLY A 14 -0.23 -3.38 -35.03
C GLY A 14 -0.56 -1.94 -34.65
N PHE A 15 0.16 -0.98 -35.23
CA PHE A 15 -0.09 0.45 -35.05
C PHE A 15 -0.67 1.05 -36.33
N GLN A 16 -1.64 1.95 -36.19
CA GLN A 16 -2.21 2.71 -37.29
C GLN A 16 -2.29 4.19 -36.91
N GLU A 17 -1.96 5.07 -37.86
CA GLU A 17 -2.19 6.52 -37.70
C GLU A 17 -3.69 6.81 -37.63
N PRO A 18 -4.13 7.68 -36.71
CA PRO A 18 -5.55 7.89 -36.43
C PRO A 18 -6.20 8.92 -37.36
N GLU A 19 -7.52 8.80 -37.56
CA GLU A 19 -8.37 9.80 -38.24
C GLU A 19 -9.18 10.66 -37.23
N GLY A 20 -8.76 10.75 -35.95
CA GLY A 20 -9.53 11.39 -34.86
C GLY A 20 -8.70 11.96 -33.69
N HIS A 21 -9.35 12.27 -32.55
CA HIS A 21 -8.78 12.96 -31.36
C HIS A 21 -7.84 12.13 -30.46
N TYR A 22 -7.22 11.07 -30.97
CA TYR A 22 -6.31 10.18 -30.23
C TYR A 22 -5.00 10.05 -30.98
N ASP A 23 -3.89 9.75 -30.30
CA ASP A 23 -2.53 9.82 -30.85
C ASP A 23 -2.14 8.60 -31.70
N PHE A 24 -2.66 7.42 -31.37
CA PHE A 24 -2.50 6.22 -32.22
C PHE A 24 -3.54 5.14 -31.91
N ILE A 25 -3.76 4.27 -32.89
CA ILE A 25 -4.59 3.07 -32.75
C ILE A 25 -3.66 1.86 -32.57
N ALA A 26 -3.94 1.01 -31.59
CA ALA A 26 -3.23 -0.26 -31.41
C ALA A 26 -4.20 -1.45 -31.54
N HIS A 27 -3.89 -2.39 -32.42
CA HIS A 27 -4.65 -3.63 -32.56
C HIS A 27 -3.97 -4.76 -31.79
N LEU A 28 -4.70 -5.34 -30.84
CA LEU A 28 -4.27 -6.50 -30.07
C LEU A 28 -4.90 -7.77 -30.64
N GLN A 29 -4.11 -8.82 -30.86
CA GLN A 29 -4.60 -10.16 -31.19
C GLN A 29 -4.02 -11.19 -30.23
N TRP A 30 -4.81 -12.11 -29.69
CA TRP A 30 -4.33 -13.18 -28.82
C TRP A 30 -5.14 -14.48 -28.95
N GLY A 31 -4.64 -15.57 -28.36
CA GLY A 31 -5.06 -16.95 -28.57
C GLY A 31 -6.57 -17.18 -28.70
N GLY A 32 -6.95 -17.94 -29.74
CA GLY A 32 -8.35 -18.22 -30.11
C GLY A 32 -8.99 -17.21 -31.05
N GLY A 33 -8.19 -16.42 -31.79
CA GLY A 33 -8.69 -15.47 -32.81
C GLY A 33 -9.29 -14.18 -32.23
N LYS A 34 -9.08 -13.91 -30.94
CA LYS A 34 -9.61 -12.73 -30.26
C LYS A 34 -8.85 -11.47 -30.71
N LYS A 35 -9.59 -10.40 -30.99
CA LYS A 35 -9.05 -9.11 -31.42
C LYS A 35 -9.61 -7.97 -30.56
N ALA A 36 -8.81 -6.96 -30.28
CA ALA A 36 -9.25 -5.72 -29.66
C ALA A 36 -8.57 -4.51 -30.32
N THR A 37 -9.31 -3.42 -30.48
CA THR A 37 -8.78 -2.15 -30.95
C THR A 37 -8.67 -1.21 -29.76
N LEU A 38 -7.48 -0.65 -29.52
CA LEU A 38 -7.22 0.37 -28.52
C LEU A 38 -7.13 1.72 -29.22
N LEU A 39 -7.84 2.71 -28.70
CA LEU A 39 -7.72 4.11 -29.07
C LEU A 39 -6.87 4.77 -27.98
N VAL A 40 -5.64 5.16 -28.31
CA VAL A 40 -4.67 5.60 -27.30
C VAL A 40 -4.48 7.12 -27.39
N GLU A 41 -4.72 7.80 -26.28
CA GLU A 41 -4.38 9.21 -26.08
C GLU A 41 -3.20 9.29 -25.11
N ILE A 42 -2.11 9.93 -25.55
CA ILE A 42 -0.92 10.20 -24.75
C ILE A 42 -1.14 11.50 -23.99
N ILE A 43 -1.28 11.39 -22.68
CA ILE A 43 -1.36 12.54 -21.79
C ILE A 43 0.03 12.82 -21.17
N PRO A 44 0.43 14.10 -21.05
CA PRO A 44 1.76 14.46 -20.57
C PRO A 44 1.99 14.13 -19.10
N SER A 45 0.93 14.03 -18.27
CA SER A 45 1.03 13.56 -16.89
C SER A 45 -0.32 13.10 -16.33
N HIS A 46 -0.32 12.44 -15.16
CA HIS A 46 -1.55 12.00 -14.47
C HIS A 46 -2.45 13.13 -13.97
N LEU A 47 -2.09 14.41 -14.14
CA LEU A 47 -2.96 15.54 -13.82
C LEU A 47 -3.80 15.96 -15.02
N HIS A 48 -3.45 15.49 -16.23
CA HIS A 48 -4.08 15.89 -17.47
C HIS A 48 -5.21 14.96 -17.93
N TRP A 49 -5.43 13.82 -17.26
CA TRP A 49 -6.51 12.90 -17.66
C TRP A 49 -7.87 13.60 -17.68
N GLN A 50 -8.14 14.55 -16.79
CA GLN A 50 -9.41 15.28 -16.73
C GLN A 50 -9.70 16.12 -17.99
N ARG A 51 -8.66 16.41 -18.79
CA ARG A 51 -8.76 17.18 -20.03
C ARG A 51 -8.89 16.28 -21.26
N SER A 52 -8.71 14.97 -21.12
CA SER A 52 -8.86 14.02 -22.21
C SER A 52 -10.29 13.98 -22.72
N GLU A 53 -10.42 13.89 -24.04
CA GLU A 53 -11.68 13.69 -24.74
C GLU A 53 -12.39 12.40 -24.28
N PHE A 54 -11.63 11.35 -23.96
CA PHE A 54 -12.17 10.09 -23.45
C PHE A 54 -12.90 10.24 -22.12
N MET A 55 -12.57 11.27 -21.33
CA MET A 55 -13.19 11.51 -20.03
C MET A 55 -14.49 12.30 -20.14
N ARG A 56 -14.73 12.99 -21.27
CA ARG A 56 -15.98 13.72 -21.52
C ARG A 56 -17.10 12.81 -21.98
N ASP A 57 -16.82 11.88 -22.89
CA ASP A 57 -17.80 10.92 -23.40
C ASP A 57 -17.16 9.57 -23.77
N PRO A 58 -16.83 8.72 -22.76
CA PRO A 58 -16.21 7.42 -23.01
C PRO A 58 -17.12 6.45 -23.79
N GLY A 59 -18.44 6.69 -23.81
CA GLY A 59 -19.41 5.84 -24.51
C GLY A 59 -19.34 5.97 -26.03
N VAL A 60 -19.06 7.17 -26.54
CA VAL A 60 -18.87 7.43 -27.99
C VAL A 60 -17.66 6.66 -28.51
N TYR A 61 -16.52 6.76 -27.83
CA TYR A 61 -15.27 6.13 -28.25
C TYR A 61 -15.32 4.60 -28.20
N ARG A 62 -16.08 4.03 -27.25
CA ARG A 62 -16.29 2.57 -27.14
C ARG A 62 -16.93 1.92 -28.36
N ARG A 63 -17.61 2.68 -29.23
CA ARG A 63 -18.16 2.17 -30.49
C ARG A 63 -17.07 1.86 -31.52
N TYR A 64 -15.90 2.47 -31.38
CA TYR A 64 -14.78 2.39 -32.32
C TYR A 64 -13.59 1.60 -31.74
N GLY A 65 -13.43 1.59 -30.41
CA GLY A 65 -12.38 0.84 -29.73
C GLY A 65 -12.33 1.14 -28.23
N ILE A 66 -11.40 0.52 -27.52
CA ILE A 66 -11.21 0.72 -26.08
C ILE A 66 -10.43 2.03 -25.88
N PRO A 67 -10.99 3.04 -25.20
CA PRO A 67 -10.24 4.26 -24.87
C PRO A 67 -9.18 3.95 -23.83
N VAL A 68 -7.93 4.33 -24.13
CA VAL A 68 -6.76 4.09 -23.29
C VAL A 68 -5.98 5.38 -23.08
N LEU A 69 -5.75 5.75 -21.83
CA LEU A 69 -4.82 6.83 -21.49
C LEU A 69 -3.41 6.28 -21.30
N ALA A 70 -2.46 6.80 -22.07
CA ALA A 70 -1.05 6.55 -21.90
C ALA A 70 -0.39 7.75 -21.21
N ALA A 71 0.32 7.54 -20.10
CA ALA A 71 1.07 8.64 -19.45
C ALA A 71 2.46 8.18 -18.99
N PRO A 72 3.41 9.10 -18.74
CA PRO A 72 4.68 8.72 -18.13
C PRO A 72 4.52 7.99 -16.77
N LEU A 73 3.53 8.40 -15.98
CA LEU A 73 3.18 7.78 -14.70
C LEU A 73 1.71 8.07 -14.37
N ILE A 74 0.98 7.08 -13.85
CA ILE A 74 -0.40 7.20 -13.37
C ILE A 74 -0.47 6.85 -11.87
N GLY A 75 -0.71 7.89 -11.06
CA GLY A 75 -0.82 7.78 -9.61
C GLY A 75 -2.06 7.00 -9.15
N ASP A 76 -2.07 6.56 -7.89
CA ASP A 76 -3.16 5.75 -7.33
C ASP A 76 -4.54 6.44 -7.42
N LYS A 77 -4.60 7.74 -7.07
CA LYS A 77 -5.85 8.53 -7.14
C LYS A 77 -6.37 8.64 -8.58
N SER A 78 -5.51 9.07 -9.52
CA SER A 78 -5.86 9.17 -10.94
C SER A 78 -6.26 7.83 -11.52
N SER A 79 -5.57 6.73 -11.19
CA SER A 79 -5.94 5.41 -11.68
C SER A 79 -7.36 5.01 -11.26
N LYS A 80 -7.74 5.26 -10.00
CA LYS A 80 -9.08 4.96 -9.49
C LYS A 80 -10.14 5.79 -10.22
N SER A 81 -9.87 7.08 -10.46
CA SER A 81 -10.78 7.96 -11.18
C SER A 81 -10.94 7.58 -12.66
N ILE A 82 -9.84 7.25 -13.34
CA ILE A 82 -9.83 6.81 -14.75
C ILE A 82 -10.63 5.50 -14.89
N MET A 83 -10.40 4.53 -13.99
CA MET A 83 -11.14 3.26 -13.99
C MET A 83 -12.61 3.44 -13.63
N GLY A 84 -12.96 4.35 -12.71
CA GLY A 84 -14.34 4.66 -12.36
C GLY A 84 -15.18 5.18 -13.53
N LEU A 85 -14.53 5.75 -14.55
CA LEU A 85 -15.14 6.21 -15.78
C LEU A 85 -15.01 5.20 -16.93
N ASN A 86 -14.64 3.94 -16.62
CA ASN A 86 -14.58 2.86 -17.59
C ASN A 86 -13.56 3.08 -18.73
N VAL A 87 -12.58 3.96 -18.50
CA VAL A 87 -11.45 4.24 -19.39
C VAL A 87 -10.25 3.41 -18.95
N SER A 88 -9.55 2.82 -19.91
CA SER A 88 -8.35 2.02 -19.65
C SER A 88 -7.12 2.93 -19.54
N TYR A 89 -6.03 2.44 -18.97
CA TYR A 89 -4.78 3.19 -18.95
C TYR A 89 -3.55 2.30 -18.95
N PHE A 90 -2.41 2.87 -19.34
CA PHE A 90 -1.09 2.34 -19.00
C PHE A 90 -0.09 3.46 -18.78
N ASP A 91 0.98 3.18 -18.05
CA ASP A 91 2.08 4.10 -17.86
C ASP A 91 3.46 3.47 -18.11
N LEU A 92 4.48 4.33 -18.24
CA LEU A 92 5.87 3.90 -18.43
C LEU A 92 6.48 3.28 -17.15
N ALA A 93 5.80 3.40 -16.01
CA ALA A 93 6.10 2.65 -14.79
C ALA A 93 5.46 1.24 -14.79
N GLY A 94 4.92 0.79 -15.92
CA GLY A 94 4.38 -0.56 -16.10
C GLY A 94 3.07 -0.80 -15.35
N ARG A 95 2.43 0.25 -14.84
CA ARG A 95 1.07 0.18 -14.29
C ARG A 95 0.09 0.25 -15.46
N TYR A 96 -0.87 -0.65 -15.50
CA TYR A 96 -1.93 -0.59 -16.50
C TYR A 96 -3.23 -1.18 -15.97
N SER A 97 -4.33 -0.77 -16.58
CA SER A 97 -5.63 -1.42 -16.49
C SER A 97 -6.26 -1.40 -17.87
N LEU A 98 -6.60 -2.57 -18.41
CA LEU A 98 -7.27 -2.70 -19.70
C LEU A 98 -8.65 -3.31 -19.47
N THR A 99 -9.68 -2.50 -19.73
CA THR A 99 -11.08 -2.87 -19.61
C THR A 99 -11.62 -3.17 -21.00
N PHE A 100 -11.70 -4.45 -21.34
CA PHE A 100 -12.28 -4.91 -22.59
C PHE A 100 -13.80 -4.94 -22.41
N GLY A 101 -14.51 -4.05 -23.12
CA GLY A 101 -15.96 -4.14 -23.25
C GLY A 101 -16.37 -5.53 -23.76
N THR A 102 -17.56 -5.97 -23.38
CA THR A 102 -18.13 -7.29 -23.69
C THR A 102 -17.99 -7.67 -25.16
N PHE A 103 -17.06 -8.56 -25.50
CA PHE A 103 -17.19 -9.41 -26.68
C PHE A 103 -18.01 -10.64 -26.27
N SER A 104 -19.18 -10.75 -26.87
CA SER A 104 -20.18 -11.76 -26.59
C SER A 104 -19.72 -13.18 -26.94
N ILE A 105 -19.39 -13.95 -25.92
CA ILE A 105 -20.02 -15.26 -25.68
C ILE A 105 -20.47 -15.22 -24.20
N ALA A 106 -21.78 -15.20 -23.95
CA ALA A 106 -22.41 -15.20 -22.62
C ALA A 106 -22.27 -13.95 -21.71
N GLY A 107 -22.11 -12.73 -22.26
CA GLY A 107 -22.60 -11.51 -21.59
C GLY A 107 -21.93 -11.05 -20.28
N HIS A 108 -20.65 -11.36 -20.02
CA HIS A 108 -19.90 -10.82 -18.88
C HIS A 108 -18.65 -10.04 -19.33
N PRO A 109 -18.41 -8.81 -18.82
CA PRO A 109 -17.21 -8.04 -19.16
C PRO A 109 -15.96 -8.70 -18.56
N VAL A 110 -14.92 -8.86 -19.38
CA VAL A 110 -13.61 -9.38 -18.96
C VAL A 110 -12.71 -8.19 -18.67
N VAL A 111 -12.44 -7.93 -17.38
CA VAL A 111 -11.42 -6.96 -16.95
C VAL A 111 -10.12 -7.73 -16.71
N ILE A 112 -9.06 -7.41 -17.45
CA ILE A 112 -7.72 -7.98 -17.20
C ILE A 112 -6.96 -6.95 -16.37
N GLU A 113 -7.01 -7.08 -15.04
CA GLU A 113 -6.21 -6.27 -14.13
C GLU A 113 -4.89 -6.98 -13.81
N LYS A 114 -3.76 -6.30 -14.01
CA LYS A 114 -2.48 -6.74 -13.45
C LYS A 114 -1.69 -5.55 -12.92
N LYS A 115 -1.58 -5.49 -11.59
CA LYS A 115 -0.80 -4.48 -10.86
C LYS A 115 0.68 -4.88 -10.86
N ILE A 116 1.48 -4.39 -11.82
CA ILE A 116 2.94 -4.54 -11.77
C ILE A 116 3.52 -3.37 -10.95
N SER A 117 3.95 -3.65 -9.73
CA SER A 117 4.38 -2.63 -8.74
C SER A 117 5.89 -2.33 -8.73
N MET A 118 6.68 -3.01 -9.56
CA MET A 118 8.15 -3.00 -9.44
C MET A 118 8.82 -1.71 -9.93
N VAL A 119 8.31 -1.05 -10.98
CA VAL A 119 8.95 0.16 -11.53
C VAL A 119 8.58 1.41 -10.72
N VAL A 120 7.35 1.50 -10.21
CA VAL A 120 6.93 2.57 -9.26
C VAL A 120 7.82 2.54 -8.01
N ARG A 121 8.10 1.36 -7.44
CA ARG A 121 9.04 1.23 -6.31
C ARG A 121 10.44 1.74 -6.64
N ARG A 122 11.00 1.38 -7.80
CA ARG A 122 12.34 1.84 -8.23
C ARG A 122 12.40 3.35 -8.44
N THR A 123 11.35 3.93 -9.02
CA THR A 123 11.32 5.36 -9.29
C THR A 123 11.06 6.21 -8.05
N GLN A 124 10.21 5.77 -7.12
CA GLN A 124 10.07 6.42 -5.79
C GLN A 124 11.37 6.31 -4.98
N GLN A 125 12.05 5.16 -5.00
CA GLN A 125 13.35 5.00 -4.34
C GLN A 125 14.41 5.99 -4.86
N SER A 126 14.34 6.39 -6.13
CA SER A 126 15.26 7.38 -6.69
C SER A 126 15.06 8.79 -6.15
N LEU A 127 13.83 9.17 -5.72
CA LEU A 127 13.54 10.45 -5.07
C LEU A 127 14.12 10.53 -3.65
N PHE A 128 14.25 9.39 -2.99
CA PHE A 128 14.80 9.30 -1.63
C PHE A 128 16.27 8.91 -1.60
N ALA A 129 16.95 9.06 -2.74
CA ALA A 129 18.41 8.98 -2.80
C ALA A 129 19.05 10.12 -1.99
N THR A 130 20.23 9.85 -1.44
CA THR A 130 20.95 10.71 -0.47
C THR A 130 20.98 12.20 -0.83
N LYS A 131 21.23 12.57 -2.10
CA LYS A 131 21.27 13.99 -2.53
C LYS A 131 19.90 14.54 -2.92
N ALA A 132 19.00 13.69 -3.41
CA ALA A 132 17.64 14.08 -3.81
C ALA A 132 16.78 14.48 -2.59
N THR A 133 17.03 13.85 -1.43
CA THR A 133 16.34 14.19 -0.18
C THR A 133 16.59 15.62 0.29
N ARG A 134 17.66 16.31 -0.17
CA ARG A 134 17.84 17.74 0.11
C ARG A 134 16.68 18.59 -0.44
N VAL A 135 16.22 18.30 -1.66
CA VAL A 135 15.08 18.99 -2.27
C VAL A 135 13.78 18.64 -1.55
N VAL A 136 13.62 17.36 -1.17
CA VAL A 136 12.48 16.88 -0.37
C VAL A 136 12.41 17.61 0.98
N ARG A 137 13.55 17.77 1.67
CA ARG A 137 13.66 18.57 2.90
C ARG A 137 13.22 20.00 2.69
N GLY A 138 13.78 20.69 1.69
CA GLY A 138 13.42 22.09 1.43
C GLY A 138 11.92 22.31 1.27
N LEU A 139 11.24 21.40 0.56
CA LEU A 139 9.79 21.46 0.37
C LEU A 139 9.00 21.12 1.64
N LEU A 140 9.45 20.11 2.41
CA LEU A 140 8.76 19.71 3.65
C LEU A 140 8.96 20.71 4.80
N GLU A 141 10.13 21.35 4.92
CA GLU A 141 10.41 22.32 5.99
C GLU A 141 9.53 23.57 5.88
N ASP A 142 9.13 23.95 4.66
CA ASP A 142 8.24 25.08 4.42
C ASP A 142 7.10 24.67 3.46
N PRO A 143 6.11 23.90 3.96
CA PRO A 143 5.11 23.25 3.11
C PRO A 143 4.09 24.23 2.51
N LYS A 144 4.01 25.46 3.04
CA LYS A 144 3.11 26.51 2.55
C LYS A 144 3.78 27.43 1.55
N LYS A 145 5.11 27.43 1.49
CA LYS A 145 5.88 28.27 0.58
C LYS A 145 5.80 27.75 -0.85
N THR A 146 5.71 28.70 -1.77
CA THR A 146 5.85 28.45 -3.21
C THR A 146 7.29 28.72 -3.60
N TRP A 147 7.85 27.88 -4.46
CA TRP A 147 9.27 27.85 -4.75
C TRP A 147 9.56 28.04 -6.23
N LYS A 148 10.39 29.03 -6.58
CA LYS A 148 11.19 28.94 -7.80
C LYS A 148 12.26 27.88 -7.60
N VAL A 149 12.42 26.98 -8.58
CA VAL A 149 13.37 25.87 -8.49
C VAL A 149 14.80 26.35 -8.24
N THR A 150 15.19 27.49 -8.82
CA THR A 150 16.51 28.09 -8.63
C THR A 150 16.77 28.56 -7.20
N TYR A 151 15.75 29.10 -6.52
CA TYR A 151 15.85 29.49 -5.11
C TYR A 151 15.86 28.26 -4.19
N LEU A 152 15.03 27.25 -4.49
CA LEU A 152 15.06 25.99 -3.77
C LEU A 152 16.42 25.31 -3.89
N ALA A 153 17.00 25.27 -5.10
CA ALA A 153 18.31 24.70 -5.36
C ALA A 153 19.41 25.39 -4.55
N LYS A 154 19.39 26.72 -4.50
CA LYS A 154 20.31 27.51 -3.68
C LYS A 154 20.14 27.23 -2.19
N GLU A 155 18.89 27.19 -1.71
CA GLU A 155 18.60 27.01 -0.28
C GLU A 155 19.00 25.62 0.23
N VAL A 156 18.86 24.58 -0.60
CA VAL A 156 19.21 23.20 -0.25
C VAL A 156 20.59 22.77 -0.79
N GLU A 157 21.38 23.71 -1.30
CA GLU A 157 22.75 23.54 -1.79
C GLU A 157 22.91 22.42 -2.83
N VAL A 158 22.07 22.44 -3.87
CA VAL A 158 22.20 21.56 -5.04
C VAL A 158 22.27 22.39 -6.32
N SER A 159 22.77 21.80 -7.41
CA SER A 159 22.79 22.50 -8.69
C SER A 159 21.36 22.71 -9.23
N ASN A 160 21.14 23.81 -9.94
CA ASN A 160 19.83 24.12 -10.54
C ASN A 160 19.32 22.97 -11.42
N GLY A 161 20.17 22.39 -12.27
CA GLY A 161 19.80 21.26 -13.12
C GLY A 161 19.38 20.01 -12.34
N TYR A 162 20.04 19.74 -11.19
CA TYR A 162 19.66 18.62 -10.34
C TYR A 162 18.32 18.90 -9.62
N ALA A 163 18.12 20.11 -9.09
CA ALA A 163 16.86 20.51 -8.49
C ALA A 163 15.70 20.41 -9.50
N HIS A 164 15.87 20.90 -10.73
CA HIS A 164 14.86 20.76 -11.79
C HIS A 164 14.50 19.31 -12.06
N LYS A 165 15.50 18.43 -12.19
CA LYS A 165 15.26 16.99 -12.38
C LYS A 165 14.46 16.38 -11.24
N VAL A 166 14.80 16.71 -10.00
CA VAL A 166 14.10 16.18 -8.81
C VAL A 166 12.68 16.75 -8.71
N VAL A 167 12.50 18.06 -8.85
CA VAL A 167 11.19 18.72 -8.78
C VAL A 167 10.26 18.24 -9.90
N SER A 168 10.74 18.14 -11.14
CA SER A 168 9.97 17.58 -12.26
C SER A 168 9.55 16.14 -11.96
N ARG A 169 10.44 15.33 -11.36
CA ARG A 169 10.07 13.98 -10.95
C ARG A 169 9.03 13.96 -9.82
N MET A 170 9.11 14.89 -8.88
CA MET A 170 8.12 15.05 -7.82
C MET A 170 6.77 15.52 -8.37
N GLU A 171 6.77 16.35 -9.41
CA GLU A 171 5.57 16.79 -10.15
C GLU A 171 4.92 15.59 -10.87
N ASP A 172 5.71 14.76 -11.58
CA ASP A 172 5.23 13.54 -12.23
C ASP A 172 4.54 12.59 -11.24
N LEU A 173 5.07 12.53 -10.00
CA LEU A 173 4.57 11.68 -8.91
C LEU A 173 3.44 12.35 -8.10
N GLY A 174 3.12 13.61 -8.37
CA GLY A 174 2.01 14.34 -7.74
C GLY A 174 2.32 14.89 -6.35
N TYR A 175 3.58 14.88 -5.91
CA TYR A 175 3.97 15.46 -4.63
C TYR A 175 3.98 16.98 -4.64
N VAL A 176 4.25 17.58 -5.80
CA VAL A 176 4.22 19.04 -6.00
C VAL A 176 3.30 19.41 -7.15
N SER A 177 2.72 20.61 -7.07
CA SER A 177 1.92 21.22 -8.12
C SER A 177 2.62 22.48 -8.63
N ARG A 178 2.46 22.76 -9.92
CA ARG A 178 3.01 23.95 -10.56
C ARG A 178 2.01 25.09 -10.60
N GLU A 179 2.43 26.27 -10.17
CA GLU A 179 1.69 27.53 -10.23
C GLU A 179 2.53 28.52 -11.07
N GLY A 180 2.26 28.59 -12.38
CA GLY A 180 3.07 29.39 -13.31
C GLY A 180 4.50 28.86 -13.43
N ASN A 181 5.48 29.62 -12.94
CA ASN A 181 6.91 29.24 -12.92
C ASN A 181 7.40 28.82 -11.53
N GLU A 182 6.49 28.61 -10.59
CA GLU A 182 6.79 28.20 -9.23
C GLU A 182 6.11 26.88 -8.88
N TYR A 183 6.61 26.24 -7.82
CA TYR A 183 6.15 24.94 -7.36
C TYR A 183 5.71 25.02 -5.90
N ARG A 184 4.59 24.38 -5.58
CA ARG A 184 4.11 24.22 -4.20
C ARG A 184 4.01 22.75 -3.85
N LEU A 185 4.22 22.43 -2.58
CA LEU A 185 3.97 21.10 -2.06
C LEU A 185 2.46 20.81 -2.07
N ALA A 186 2.06 19.74 -2.77
CA ALA A 186 0.67 19.33 -2.92
C ALA A 186 0.29 18.15 -2.00
N GLN A 187 1.18 17.16 -1.87
CA GLN A 187 0.97 15.95 -1.06
C GLN A 187 2.06 15.80 0.00
N GLY A 188 2.13 16.77 0.92
CA GLY A 188 3.20 16.84 1.92
C GLY A 188 3.20 15.68 2.92
N LYS A 189 2.00 15.24 3.34
CA LYS A 189 1.84 14.09 4.24
C LYS A 189 2.37 12.81 3.58
N GLU A 190 1.91 12.53 2.37
CA GLU A 190 2.31 11.35 1.62
C GLU A 190 3.81 11.37 1.33
N LEU A 191 4.37 12.53 0.95
CA LEU A 191 5.80 12.70 0.72
C LEU A 191 6.62 12.39 1.98
N LEU A 192 6.25 12.95 3.14
CA LEU A 192 6.92 12.71 4.42
C LEU A 192 6.88 11.22 4.80
N HIS A 193 5.71 10.60 4.69
CA HIS A 193 5.50 9.20 5.04
C HIS A 193 6.25 8.23 4.11
N ASP A 194 6.20 8.47 2.80
CA ASP A 194 6.89 7.63 1.82
C ASP A 194 8.41 7.73 1.98
N TRP A 195 8.91 8.93 2.27
CA TRP A 195 10.31 9.11 2.60
C TRP A 195 10.68 8.34 3.87
N ALA A 196 9.94 8.53 4.96
CA ALA A 196 10.19 7.85 6.23
C ALA A 196 10.14 6.32 6.08
N LYS A 197 9.18 5.78 5.31
CA LYS A 197 9.11 4.35 4.97
C LYS A 197 10.33 3.84 4.20
N SER A 198 10.84 4.63 3.27
CA SER A 198 12.01 4.26 2.46
C SER A 198 13.33 4.39 3.23
N HIS A 199 13.37 5.25 4.25
CA HIS A 199 14.57 5.54 5.01
C HIS A 199 14.98 4.34 5.88
N ARG A 200 16.29 4.07 5.91
CA ARG A 200 16.92 3.07 6.78
C ARG A 200 18.05 3.80 7.50
N PHE A 201 17.79 4.14 8.76
CA PHE A 201 18.73 4.87 9.60
C PHE A 201 20.11 4.19 9.58
N GLY A 202 21.17 4.96 9.37
CA GLY A 202 22.55 4.48 9.46
C GLY A 202 23.04 3.54 8.34
N SER A 203 22.18 3.12 7.40
CA SER A 203 22.54 2.13 6.36
C SER A 203 23.64 2.54 5.38
N ARG A 204 24.08 3.81 5.41
CA ARG A 204 25.11 4.38 4.52
C ARG A 204 26.03 5.38 5.22
N ASP A 205 25.93 5.49 6.53
CA ASP A 205 26.68 6.47 7.32
C ASP A 205 27.81 5.77 8.07
N GLN A 206 28.84 6.52 8.45
CA GLN A 206 29.86 6.00 9.35
C GLN A 206 29.36 6.16 10.78
N ILE A 207 29.11 5.04 11.44
CA ILE A 207 28.58 5.00 12.81
C ILE A 207 29.69 4.52 13.74
N ARG A 208 29.96 5.31 14.77
CA ARG A 208 30.90 4.94 15.84
C ARG A 208 30.18 4.99 17.18
N ARG A 209 30.45 4.02 18.04
CA ARG A 209 29.80 3.85 19.33
C ARG A 209 30.81 4.03 20.43
N PHE A 210 30.41 4.74 21.47
CA PHE A 210 31.28 5.10 22.58
C PHE A 210 30.58 4.86 23.91
N VAL A 211 31.38 4.55 24.91
CA VAL A 211 31.00 4.59 26.32
C VAL A 211 31.57 5.87 26.92
N VAL A 212 30.68 6.69 27.47
CA VAL A 212 30.98 7.93 28.19
C VAL A 212 30.36 7.85 29.57
N LEU A 213 31.07 8.25 30.62
CA LEU A 213 30.52 8.23 31.97
C LEU A 213 29.36 9.25 32.10
N GLY A 214 28.20 8.77 32.57
CA GLY A 214 27.03 9.59 32.87
C GLY A 214 25.72 8.98 32.38
N ASP A 215 24.61 9.59 32.81
CA ASP A 215 23.29 9.34 32.22
C ASP A 215 23.18 10.00 30.83
N PRO A 216 22.12 9.73 30.04
CA PRO A 216 21.99 10.25 28.67
C PRO A 216 22.05 11.78 28.59
N ALA A 217 21.44 12.49 29.56
CA ALA A 217 21.44 13.95 29.58
C ALA A 217 22.85 14.51 29.85
N THR A 218 23.59 13.91 30.77
CA THR A 218 24.98 14.25 31.10
C THR A 218 25.90 13.99 29.90
N VAL A 219 25.74 12.83 29.26
CA VAL A 219 26.51 12.45 28.06
C VAL A 219 26.25 13.43 26.92
N GLU A 220 24.98 13.76 26.65
CA GLU A 220 24.61 14.76 25.64
C GLU A 220 25.20 16.15 25.95
N ALA A 221 25.10 16.62 27.19
CA ALA A 221 25.60 17.92 27.60
C ALA A 221 27.12 18.03 27.41
N ARG A 222 27.88 17.03 27.88
CA ARG A 222 29.33 16.96 27.68
C ARG A 222 29.70 16.90 26.21
N PHE A 223 28.97 16.11 25.41
CA PHE A 223 29.20 16.03 23.97
C PHE A 223 28.97 17.39 23.28
N CYS A 224 27.86 18.07 23.61
CA CYS A 224 27.54 19.38 23.06
C CYS A 224 28.60 20.42 23.43
N GLU A 225 29.03 20.45 24.70
CA GLU A 225 30.07 21.37 25.18
C GLU A 225 31.39 21.19 24.42
N VAL A 226 31.87 19.95 24.32
CA VAL A 226 33.12 19.64 23.61
C VAL A 226 32.98 19.96 22.13
N ALA A 227 31.89 19.54 21.48
CA ALA A 227 31.69 19.83 20.06
C ALA A 227 31.66 21.34 19.77
N ASN A 228 31.03 22.14 20.63
CA ASN A 228 31.04 23.60 20.53
C ASN A 228 32.45 24.18 20.73
N ARG A 229 33.18 23.73 21.76
CA ARG A 229 34.56 24.18 22.03
C ARG A 229 35.51 23.90 20.87
N GLU A 230 35.41 22.71 20.28
CA GLU A 230 36.23 22.29 19.14
C GLU A 230 35.71 22.81 17.78
N ASN A 231 34.65 23.64 17.77
CA ASN A 231 34.00 24.16 16.57
C ASN A 231 33.55 23.06 15.58
N VAL A 232 33.16 21.88 16.09
CA VAL A 232 32.67 20.77 15.28
C VAL A 232 31.17 20.91 15.07
N MET A 233 30.75 20.96 13.81
CA MET A 233 29.32 20.97 13.48
C MET A 233 28.65 19.66 13.93
N TYR A 234 27.61 19.77 14.74
CA TYR A 234 26.81 18.62 15.16
C TYR A 234 25.31 18.92 15.17
N SER A 235 24.50 17.88 15.31
CA SER A 235 23.08 17.96 15.66
C SER A 235 22.61 16.67 16.31
N LEU A 236 21.94 16.76 17.45
CA LEU A 236 21.28 15.62 18.08
C LEU A 236 20.12 15.14 17.19
N THR A 237 19.95 13.82 17.10
CA THR A 237 18.88 13.17 16.32
C THR A 237 18.22 12.04 17.13
N LEU A 238 17.32 11.27 16.51
CA LEU A 238 16.57 10.17 17.13
C LEU A 238 15.95 10.61 18.46
N PHE A 239 16.06 9.79 19.51
CA PHE A 239 15.50 10.09 20.81
C PHE A 239 16.17 11.29 21.48
N SER A 240 17.45 11.59 21.22
CA SER A 240 18.14 12.78 21.73
C SER A 240 17.55 14.08 21.18
N GLY A 241 17.28 14.11 19.87
CA GLY A 241 16.57 15.23 19.25
C GLY A 241 15.11 15.30 19.71
N ALA A 242 14.40 14.17 19.68
CA ALA A 242 12.98 14.09 20.03
C ALA A 242 12.71 14.44 21.50
N GLY A 243 13.58 14.03 22.43
CA GLY A 243 13.45 14.32 23.86
C GLY A 243 13.45 15.82 24.17
N ARG A 244 14.14 16.62 23.34
CA ARG A 244 14.15 18.09 23.46
C ARG A 244 12.95 18.77 22.79
N ARG A 245 12.26 18.07 21.87
CA ARG A 245 11.16 18.62 21.06
C ARG A 245 9.77 18.19 21.49
N ALA A 246 9.60 16.90 21.74
CA ALA A 246 8.34 16.26 22.10
C ALA A 246 8.64 15.01 22.95
N PRO A 247 9.12 15.15 24.20
CA PRO A 247 9.51 14.02 25.03
C PRO A 247 8.32 13.07 25.28
N PHE A 248 8.48 11.80 24.90
CA PHE A 248 7.44 10.77 25.08
C PHE A 248 8.02 9.41 25.47
N VAL A 249 9.18 9.05 24.92
CA VAL A 249 9.90 7.81 25.21
C VAL A 249 11.18 8.11 25.99
N ARG A 250 11.43 7.32 27.05
CA ARG A 250 12.74 7.30 27.72
C ARG A 250 13.76 6.56 26.86
N TYR A 251 14.98 7.05 26.83
CA TYR A 251 16.07 6.48 26.05
C TYR A 251 17.36 6.44 26.87
N ALA A 252 18.26 5.51 26.54
CA ALA A 252 19.51 5.29 27.26
C ALA A 252 20.76 5.68 26.44
N ILE A 253 20.59 5.92 25.14
CA ILE A 253 21.69 6.12 24.20
C ILE A 253 21.54 7.49 23.53
N ALA A 254 22.56 8.33 23.66
CA ALA A 254 22.64 9.61 22.99
C ALA A 254 23.03 9.43 21.51
N HIS A 255 22.32 10.11 20.60
CA HIS A 255 22.58 10.02 19.16
C HIS A 255 22.80 11.41 18.55
N ALA A 256 23.90 11.57 17.81
CA ALA A 256 24.22 12.83 17.15
C ALA A 256 24.84 12.62 15.77
N TYR A 257 24.39 13.42 14.80
CA TYR A 257 25.14 13.61 13.57
C TYR A 257 26.32 14.55 13.83
N VAL A 258 27.48 14.23 13.26
CA VAL A 258 28.72 15.00 13.31
C VAL A 258 29.14 15.33 11.88
N GLY A 259 29.20 16.62 11.55
CA GLY A 259 29.52 17.11 10.21
C GLY A 259 31.02 17.23 9.92
N GLY A 260 31.87 16.94 10.90
CA GLY A 260 33.33 17.05 10.82
C GLY A 260 34.04 15.86 11.45
N ASP A 261 35.24 16.09 11.98
CA ASP A 261 36.06 15.05 12.59
C ASP A 261 35.46 14.57 13.93
N ILE A 262 35.04 13.30 13.98
CA ILE A 262 34.55 12.65 15.20
C ILE A 262 35.66 12.57 16.24
N ASP A 263 36.91 12.33 15.84
CA ASP A 263 38.03 12.16 16.77
C ASP A 263 38.34 13.45 17.54
N ALA A 264 38.11 14.62 16.94
CA ALA A 264 38.21 15.90 17.62
C ALA A 264 37.28 15.99 18.84
N VAL A 265 36.05 15.52 18.72
CA VAL A 265 35.08 15.54 19.83
C VAL A 265 35.38 14.42 20.85
N VAL A 266 35.76 13.24 20.38
CA VAL A 266 36.05 12.09 21.24
C VAL A 266 37.23 12.34 22.18
N ARG A 267 38.29 13.02 21.70
CA ARG A 267 39.46 13.40 22.54
C ARG A 267 39.06 14.21 23.77
N GLY A 268 38.03 15.04 23.67
CA GLY A 268 37.55 15.86 24.79
C GLY A 268 36.53 15.17 25.71
N LEU A 269 36.03 13.97 25.36
CA LEU A 269 34.95 13.29 26.07
C LEU A 269 35.41 12.19 27.04
N ASP A 270 36.70 11.85 27.04
CA ASP A 270 37.22 10.64 27.71
C ASP A 270 36.37 9.40 27.34
N ALA A 271 36.03 9.29 26.05
CA ALA A 271 35.11 8.27 25.55
C ALA A 271 35.87 7.03 25.10
N LYS A 272 35.39 5.85 25.47
CA LYS A 272 35.94 4.57 25.00
C LYS A 272 35.13 4.06 23.81
N GLU A 273 35.76 3.91 22.65
CA GLU A 273 35.11 3.30 21.48
C GLU A 273 34.83 1.81 21.71
N VAL A 274 33.65 1.36 21.29
CA VAL A 274 33.18 -0.02 21.46
C VAL A 274 32.52 -0.53 20.17
N GLY A 275 32.57 -1.85 19.96
CA GLY A 275 31.91 -2.47 18.80
C GLY A 275 30.39 -2.49 18.91
N ASP A 276 29.84 -2.59 20.13
CA ASP A 276 28.41 -2.64 20.40
C ASP A 276 28.08 -2.11 21.82
N GLY A 277 26.82 -1.73 22.07
CA GLY A 277 26.31 -1.39 23.40
C GLY A 277 26.74 -0.04 24.02
N GLY A 278 27.30 0.87 23.23
CA GLY A 278 27.70 2.22 23.71
C GLY A 278 26.51 3.13 24.07
N ASN A 279 26.72 4.07 25.00
CA ASN A 279 25.72 5.07 25.41
C ASN A 279 25.82 6.41 24.66
N LEU A 280 26.81 6.57 23.78
CA LEU A 280 26.92 7.64 22.81
C LEU A 280 27.16 7.05 21.42
N VAL A 281 26.34 7.44 20.45
CA VAL A 281 26.49 7.05 19.04
C VAL A 281 26.67 8.30 18.21
N LEU A 282 27.83 8.39 17.56
CA LEU A 282 28.17 9.48 16.67
C LEU A 282 28.10 8.99 15.22
N ILE A 283 27.37 9.74 14.41
CA ILE A 283 27.10 9.41 13.01
C ILE A 283 27.74 10.48 12.14
N ALA A 284 28.73 10.13 11.32
CA ALA A 284 29.17 11.00 10.24
C ALA A 284 28.25 10.74 9.03
N PRO A 285 27.33 11.68 8.71
CA PRO A 285 26.34 11.45 7.68
C PRO A 285 27.02 11.49 6.31
N ARG A 286 26.57 10.62 5.40
CA ARG A 286 27.06 10.62 4.01
C ARG A 286 26.78 11.94 3.28
N ASP A 287 25.76 12.67 3.71
CA ASP A 287 25.37 13.95 3.13
C ASP A 287 24.99 14.96 4.20
N GLN A 288 25.53 16.17 4.08
CA GLN A 288 25.38 17.25 5.04
C GLN A 288 23.94 17.84 5.07
N GLY A 289 23.06 17.43 4.16
CA GLY A 289 21.66 17.84 4.14
C GLY A 289 20.87 17.48 5.40
N VAL A 290 21.38 16.57 6.25
CA VAL A 290 20.79 16.29 7.58
C VAL A 290 20.84 17.48 8.53
N PHE A 291 21.75 18.44 8.31
CA PHE A 291 21.89 19.66 9.10
C PHE A 291 21.02 20.82 8.58
N PHE A 292 20.33 20.63 7.46
CA PHE A 292 19.41 21.64 6.91
C PHE A 292 18.31 21.96 7.93
N ARG A 293 18.11 23.26 8.20
CA ARG A 293 17.13 23.78 9.18
C ARG A 293 17.28 23.21 10.60
N ARG A 294 18.50 22.79 10.98
CA ARG A 294 18.81 22.48 12.39
C ARG A 294 18.47 23.67 13.30
N THR A 295 18.03 23.38 14.52
CA THR A 295 17.58 24.40 15.47
C THR A 295 18.36 24.27 16.77
N LEU A 296 18.63 25.39 17.45
CA LEU A 296 19.23 25.40 18.78
C LEU A 296 18.11 25.29 19.84
N VAL A 297 18.16 24.26 20.70
CA VAL A 297 17.18 24.03 21.76
C VAL A 297 17.89 23.70 23.07
N LYS A 298 17.75 24.58 24.08
CA LYS A 298 18.42 24.44 25.39
C LYS A 298 19.92 24.16 25.21
N ASP A 299 20.58 25.03 24.45
CA ASP A 299 22.03 25.03 24.16
C ASP A 299 22.57 23.82 23.40
N ALA A 300 21.70 23.00 22.80
CA ALA A 300 22.11 21.93 21.89
C ALA A 300 21.51 22.11 20.50
N TRP A 301 22.33 21.96 19.47
CA TRP A 301 21.86 21.84 18.11
C TRP A 301 21.15 20.50 17.92
N ILE A 302 19.96 20.55 17.33
CA ILE A 302 19.19 19.36 16.95
C ILE A 302 18.83 19.44 15.47
N VAL A 303 18.67 18.29 14.81
CA VAL A 303 18.15 18.25 13.44
C VAL A 303 16.68 18.70 13.41
N SER A 304 16.17 19.02 12.22
CA SER A 304 14.79 19.47 12.06
C SER A 304 13.77 18.42 12.49
N ASP A 305 12.55 18.85 12.83
CA ASP A 305 11.47 17.93 13.26
C ASP A 305 11.17 16.88 12.18
N ILE A 306 11.25 17.24 10.90
CA ILE A 306 11.11 16.32 9.76
C ILE A 306 12.22 15.29 9.75
N GLN A 307 13.47 15.71 9.98
CA GLN A 307 14.58 14.77 10.04
C GLN A 307 14.44 13.82 11.25
N ILE A 308 14.07 14.33 12.44
CA ILE A 308 13.84 13.49 13.63
C ILE A 308 12.75 12.45 13.34
N TYR A 309 11.64 12.86 12.71
CA TYR A 309 10.56 11.96 12.32
C TYR A 309 11.05 10.82 11.41
N VAL A 310 11.77 11.18 10.33
CA VAL A 310 12.29 10.21 9.34
C VAL A 310 13.29 9.25 9.97
N ASP A 311 14.18 9.75 10.84
CA ASP A 311 15.20 8.93 11.51
C ASP A 311 14.54 7.92 12.46
N LEU A 312 13.49 8.33 13.20
CA LEU A 312 12.79 7.47 14.16
C LEU A 312 11.84 6.45 13.53
N TYR A 313 11.28 6.73 12.36
CA TYR A 313 10.12 6.00 11.82
C TYR A 313 10.34 4.48 11.66
N ASN A 314 11.52 4.09 11.17
CA ASN A 314 11.94 2.69 11.06
C ASN A 314 13.01 2.31 12.09
N PHE A 315 13.29 3.18 13.06
CA PHE A 315 14.22 2.88 14.13
C PHE A 315 13.60 1.85 15.09
N GLU A 316 14.46 1.02 15.67
CA GLU A 316 14.05 -0.05 16.58
C GLU A 316 13.48 0.48 17.91
N ALA A 317 13.09 -0.44 18.80
CA ALA A 317 12.40 -0.15 20.04
C ALA A 317 11.13 0.69 19.82
N ARG A 318 10.93 1.75 20.61
CA ARG A 318 9.74 2.61 20.56
C ARG A 318 9.91 3.81 19.61
N GLY A 319 10.78 3.69 18.60
CA GLY A 319 11.08 4.76 17.64
C GLY A 319 9.84 5.23 16.89
N ARG A 320 9.05 4.27 16.37
CA ARG A 320 7.80 4.55 15.66
C ARG A 320 6.77 5.29 16.53
N GLU A 321 6.66 4.94 17.81
CA GLU A 321 5.74 5.62 18.74
C GLU A 321 6.17 7.08 18.99
N GLN A 322 7.47 7.29 19.22
CA GLN A 322 8.03 8.64 19.40
C GLN A 322 7.90 9.49 18.13
N ALA A 323 8.08 8.89 16.94
CA ALA A 323 7.86 9.56 15.65
C ALA A 323 6.39 10.00 15.48
N GLN A 324 5.44 9.12 15.84
CA GLN A 324 4.02 9.45 15.76
C GLN A 324 3.64 10.58 16.73
N PHE A 325 4.15 10.56 17.96
CA PHE A 325 3.93 11.63 18.92
C PHE A 325 4.52 12.97 18.45
N LEU A 326 5.71 12.95 17.85
CA LEU A 326 6.32 14.13 17.23
C LEU A 326 5.47 14.66 16.06
N LEU A 327 4.96 13.76 15.21
CA LEU A 327 4.08 14.13 14.10
C LEU A 327 2.84 14.87 14.62
N GLN A 328 2.24 14.35 15.70
CA GLN A 328 1.04 14.92 16.31
C GLN A 328 1.26 16.28 16.97
N THR A 329 2.38 16.43 17.68
CA THR A 329 2.61 17.60 18.53
C THR A 329 3.38 18.73 17.83
N ARG A 330 4.20 18.41 16.82
CA ARG A 330 5.13 19.35 16.18
C ARG A 330 4.93 19.52 14.69
N LEU A 331 4.30 18.55 14.02
CA LEU A 331 4.09 18.57 12.57
C LEU A 331 2.59 18.48 12.20
N PRO A 332 1.70 19.29 12.82
CA PRO A 332 0.25 19.15 12.65
C PRO A 332 -0.23 19.39 11.22
N HIS A 333 0.54 20.12 10.41
CA HIS A 333 0.24 20.36 8.99
C HIS A 333 0.39 19.10 8.11
N PHE A 334 1.05 18.06 8.59
CA PHE A 334 1.17 16.76 7.91
C PHE A 334 0.24 15.70 8.50
N GLN A 335 -0.60 16.06 9.47
CA GLN A 335 -1.65 15.18 9.94
C GLN A 335 -2.78 15.14 8.92
N GLU A 336 -3.45 13.99 8.80
CA GLU A 336 -4.83 14.03 8.33
C GLU A 336 -5.58 14.88 9.36
N LYS A 337 -6.25 15.95 8.91
CA LYS A 337 -7.37 16.44 9.73
C LYS A 337 -8.32 15.25 9.78
N GLU A 338 -8.39 14.56 10.92
CA GLU A 338 -9.54 13.73 11.23
C GLU A 338 -10.71 14.70 11.23
N THR A 339 -11.44 14.69 10.12
CA THR A 339 -12.62 15.52 10.02
C THR A 339 -13.70 14.84 10.86
N PRO A 340 -14.67 15.57 11.43
CA PRO A 340 -15.79 14.96 12.15
C PRO A 340 -16.48 13.84 11.33
N GLU A 341 -16.46 13.94 10.00
CA GLU A 341 -16.97 12.93 9.09
C GLU A 341 -16.11 11.65 9.08
N ALA A 342 -14.79 11.74 9.26
CA ALA A 342 -13.90 10.59 9.36
C ALA A 342 -14.03 9.87 10.71
N GLU A 343 -14.20 10.60 11.81
CA GLU A 343 -14.51 10.04 13.13
C GLU A 343 -15.88 9.37 13.13
N ALA A 344 -16.90 10.01 12.55
CA ALA A 344 -18.23 9.44 12.37
C ALA A 344 -18.18 8.16 11.51
N ALA A 345 -17.44 8.18 10.39
CA ALA A 345 -17.28 7.01 9.53
C ALA A 345 -16.57 5.84 10.25
N LEU A 346 -15.60 6.13 11.13
CA LEU A 346 -14.96 5.10 11.95
C LEU A 346 -15.92 4.54 12.99
N HIS A 347 -16.68 5.40 13.67
CA HIS A 347 -17.70 4.99 14.63
C HIS A 347 -18.76 4.09 13.98
N ASP A 348 -19.31 4.52 12.83
CA ASP A 348 -20.25 3.76 12.03
C ASP A 348 -19.67 2.42 11.59
N ALA A 349 -18.41 2.38 11.13
CA ALA A 349 -17.74 1.15 10.75
C ALA A 349 -17.58 0.17 11.93
N LEU A 350 -17.24 0.67 13.12
CA LEU A 350 -17.14 -0.16 14.33
C LEU A 350 -18.50 -0.69 14.78
N GLN A 351 -19.55 0.12 14.64
CA GLN A 351 -20.91 -0.31 14.94
C GLN A 351 -21.36 -1.42 13.98
N ILE A 352 -21.24 -1.20 12.66
CA ILE A 352 -21.59 -2.20 11.63
C ILE A 352 -20.81 -3.50 11.86
N ARG A 353 -19.53 -3.41 12.22
CA ARG A 353 -18.70 -4.58 12.53
C ARG A 353 -19.28 -5.40 13.68
N ASN A 354 -19.63 -4.74 14.79
CA ASN A 354 -20.16 -5.44 15.97
C ASN A 354 -21.51 -6.10 15.65
N GLU A 355 -22.38 -5.41 14.90
CA GLU A 355 -23.66 -5.96 14.43
C GLU A 355 -23.45 -7.17 13.49
N ALA A 356 -22.51 -7.08 12.55
CA ALA A 356 -22.18 -8.17 11.64
C ALA A 356 -21.64 -9.41 12.38
N ASP A 357 -20.73 -9.20 13.33
CA ASP A 357 -20.14 -10.25 14.17
C ASP A 357 -21.21 -10.92 15.06
N GLU A 358 -22.22 -10.17 15.52
CA GLU A 358 -23.34 -10.71 16.27
C GLU A 358 -24.32 -11.51 15.39
N ALA A 359 -24.71 -10.98 14.24
CA ALA A 359 -25.55 -11.69 13.27
C ALA A 359 -24.90 -13.01 12.84
N PHE A 360 -23.59 -12.98 12.57
CA PHE A 360 -22.81 -14.18 12.23
C PHE A 360 -22.83 -15.23 13.34
N ARG A 361 -22.58 -14.84 14.60
CA ARG A 361 -22.63 -15.75 15.77
C ARG A 361 -24.01 -16.36 15.98
N LYS A 362 -25.08 -15.60 15.70
CA LYS A 362 -26.47 -16.05 15.77
C LYS A 362 -26.91 -16.88 14.55
N LYS A 363 -25.98 -17.23 13.64
CA LYS A 363 -26.24 -17.95 12.38
C LYS A 363 -27.24 -17.22 11.46
N LYS A 364 -27.40 -15.91 11.59
CA LYS A 364 -28.20 -15.07 10.70
C LYS A 364 -27.38 -14.63 9.49
N TYR A 365 -26.98 -15.60 8.68
CA TYR A 365 -26.04 -15.39 7.57
C TYR A 365 -26.49 -14.38 6.50
N PRO A 366 -27.79 -14.26 6.15
CA PRO A 366 -28.24 -13.22 5.22
C PRO A 366 -27.94 -11.80 5.75
N GLU A 367 -28.31 -11.53 7.00
CA GLU A 367 -28.09 -10.23 7.67
C GLU A 367 -26.59 -9.96 7.85
N ALA A 368 -25.82 -10.97 8.24
CA ALA A 368 -24.37 -10.86 8.37
C ALA A 368 -23.68 -10.54 7.03
N ALA A 369 -24.12 -11.15 5.91
CA ALA A 369 -23.55 -10.87 4.60
C ALA A 369 -23.71 -9.39 4.21
N GLU A 370 -24.92 -8.85 4.34
CA GLU A 370 -25.20 -7.44 4.01
C GLU A 370 -24.36 -6.47 4.87
N LEU A 371 -24.22 -6.75 6.16
CA LEU A 371 -23.43 -5.92 7.07
C LEU A 371 -21.93 -5.99 6.76
N TYR A 372 -21.38 -7.18 6.46
CA TYR A 372 -19.97 -7.29 6.06
C TYR A 372 -19.67 -6.66 4.69
N GLU A 373 -20.60 -6.70 3.72
CA GLU A 373 -20.46 -5.97 2.46
C GLU A 373 -20.37 -4.46 2.70
N ARG A 374 -21.30 -3.93 3.50
CA ARG A 374 -21.30 -2.50 3.90
C ARG A 374 -20.01 -2.12 4.61
N LEU A 375 -19.54 -2.96 5.53
CA LEU A 375 -18.29 -2.75 6.26
C LEU A 375 -17.09 -2.75 5.33
N LEU A 376 -17.00 -3.68 4.38
CA LEU A 376 -15.89 -3.77 3.43
C LEU A 376 -15.82 -2.53 2.53
N VAL A 377 -16.98 -2.02 2.09
CA VAL A 377 -17.07 -0.74 1.37
C VAL A 377 -16.56 0.42 2.23
N SER A 378 -16.94 0.49 3.51
CA SER A 378 -16.46 1.53 4.44
C SER A 378 -14.94 1.46 4.68
N LEU A 379 -14.40 0.25 4.92
CA LEU A 379 -12.98 -0.01 5.14
C LEU A 379 -12.12 0.26 3.89
N SER A 380 -12.69 0.19 2.69
CA SER A 380 -11.98 0.50 1.44
C SER A 380 -11.81 2.01 1.19
N ARG A 381 -12.64 2.84 1.82
CA ARG A 381 -12.68 4.31 1.66
C ARG A 381 -11.80 5.05 2.67
N SER A 382 -11.57 4.44 3.82
CA SER A 382 -10.91 5.06 4.96
C SER A 382 -9.46 4.57 5.06
N ASN A 383 -8.51 5.50 5.05
CA ASN A 383 -7.06 5.22 5.11
C ASN A 383 -6.62 4.84 6.55
N LEU A 384 -7.50 4.17 7.28
CA LEU A 384 -7.35 3.79 8.67
C LEU A 384 -6.29 2.69 8.76
N GLY A 385 -5.25 2.91 9.55
CA GLY A 385 -4.08 2.03 9.73
C GLY A 385 -4.35 0.64 10.34
N LEU A 386 -5.56 0.11 10.25
CA LEU A 386 -6.00 -1.23 10.68
C LEU A 386 -5.79 -2.32 9.58
N ALA A 387 -4.86 -2.05 8.64
CA ALA A 387 -5.12 -2.05 7.19
C ALA A 387 -4.91 -3.35 6.37
N GLU A 388 -4.86 -4.55 6.93
CA GLU A 388 -4.78 -5.77 6.09
C GLU A 388 -5.46 -6.97 6.75
N ARG A 389 -5.15 -7.19 8.02
CA ARG A 389 -5.71 -8.31 8.79
C ARG A 389 -7.22 -8.23 8.95
N GLU A 390 -7.76 -7.05 9.27
CA GLU A 390 -9.22 -6.86 9.39
C GLU A 390 -9.93 -6.97 8.05
N GLN A 391 -9.32 -6.52 6.95
CA GLN A 391 -9.89 -6.70 5.60
C GLN A 391 -9.97 -8.19 5.23
N PHE A 392 -8.91 -8.96 5.50
CA PHE A 392 -8.94 -10.40 5.31
C PHE A 392 -9.96 -11.11 6.19
N ARG A 393 -10.13 -10.65 7.45
CA ARG A 393 -11.14 -11.16 8.36
C ARG A 393 -12.54 -10.93 7.81
N VAL A 394 -12.87 -9.69 7.46
CA VAL A 394 -14.17 -9.29 6.91
C VAL A 394 -14.45 -10.00 5.58
N GLN A 395 -13.45 -10.13 4.71
CA GLN A 395 -13.57 -10.84 3.44
C GLN A 395 -13.89 -12.33 3.64
N LEU A 396 -13.20 -13.00 4.57
CA LEU A 396 -13.46 -14.39 4.90
C LEU A 396 -14.87 -14.58 5.50
N LEU A 397 -15.27 -13.71 6.43
CA LEU A 397 -16.60 -13.79 7.06
C LEU A 397 -17.74 -13.49 6.08
N LEU A 398 -17.55 -12.51 5.20
CA LEU A 398 -18.49 -12.24 4.12
C LEU A 398 -18.66 -13.46 3.20
N TRP A 399 -17.54 -14.05 2.78
CA TRP A 399 -17.55 -15.25 1.95
C TRP A 399 -18.36 -16.38 2.61
N MET A 400 -18.10 -16.66 3.89
CA MET A 400 -18.81 -17.68 4.65
C MET A 400 -20.31 -17.37 4.77
N SER A 401 -20.66 -16.12 5.10
CA SER A 401 -22.06 -15.68 5.19
C SER A 401 -22.81 -15.85 3.88
N LEU A 402 -22.18 -15.52 2.74
CA LEU A 402 -22.81 -15.67 1.42
C LEU A 402 -23.02 -17.13 1.05
N VAL A 403 -22.06 -18.01 1.35
CA VAL A 403 -22.19 -19.45 1.12
C VAL A 403 -23.35 -20.03 1.94
N HIS A 404 -23.37 -19.77 3.25
CA HIS A 404 -24.42 -20.28 4.12
C HIS A 404 -25.80 -19.68 3.79
N SER A 405 -25.87 -18.38 3.52
CA SER A 405 -27.12 -17.73 3.13
C SER A 405 -27.66 -18.23 1.80
N GLY A 406 -26.80 -18.43 0.80
CA GLY A 406 -27.22 -18.98 -0.49
C GLY A 406 -27.79 -20.38 -0.37
N LEU A 407 -27.22 -21.21 0.52
CA LEU A 407 -27.76 -22.54 0.80
C LEU A 407 -29.08 -22.51 1.57
N GLU A 408 -29.18 -21.70 2.62
CA GLU A 408 -30.40 -21.57 3.44
C GLU A 408 -31.59 -21.09 2.62
N MET A 409 -31.35 -20.15 1.71
CA MET A 409 -32.39 -19.52 0.88
C MET A 409 -32.57 -20.17 -0.50
N GLY A 410 -31.69 -21.07 -0.90
CA GLY A 410 -31.62 -21.56 -2.29
C GLY A 410 -31.25 -20.47 -3.31
N ASP A 411 -30.55 -19.41 -2.86
CA ASP A 411 -30.17 -18.27 -3.71
C ASP A 411 -28.76 -18.45 -4.31
N MET A 412 -28.74 -18.95 -5.55
CA MET A 412 -27.51 -19.18 -6.30
C MET A 412 -26.73 -17.91 -6.63
N ARG A 413 -27.37 -16.74 -6.61
CA ARG A 413 -26.66 -15.47 -6.84
C ARG A 413 -25.67 -15.20 -5.72
N LYS A 414 -26.01 -15.56 -4.47
CA LYS A 414 -25.11 -15.41 -3.31
C LYS A 414 -23.90 -16.33 -3.39
N ILE A 415 -24.09 -17.56 -3.85
CA ILE A 415 -22.98 -18.52 -4.09
C ILE A 415 -22.04 -17.99 -5.17
N GLU A 416 -22.57 -17.41 -6.24
CA GLU A 416 -21.77 -16.80 -7.31
C GLU A 416 -21.06 -15.52 -6.84
N THR A 417 -21.68 -14.71 -5.97
CA THR A 417 -20.99 -13.59 -5.31
C THR A 417 -19.85 -14.07 -4.42
N ALA A 418 -20.05 -15.13 -3.63
CA ALA A 418 -18.99 -15.73 -2.81
C ALA A 418 -17.80 -16.18 -3.67
N ARG A 419 -18.06 -16.82 -4.82
CA ARG A 419 -17.01 -17.23 -5.78
C ARG A 419 -16.13 -16.06 -6.26
N LYS A 420 -16.70 -14.86 -6.40
CA LYS A 420 -15.95 -13.66 -6.82
C LYS A 420 -15.06 -13.11 -5.71
N ILE A 421 -15.39 -13.39 -4.45
CA ILE A 421 -14.63 -12.93 -3.28
C ILE A 421 -13.41 -13.82 -3.02
N CYS A 422 -13.60 -15.15 -3.07
CA CYS A 422 -12.54 -16.15 -2.96
C CYS A 422 -12.76 -17.20 -4.05
N VAL A 423 -11.78 -17.37 -4.93
CA VAL A 423 -11.90 -18.16 -6.17
C VAL A 423 -11.47 -19.62 -5.92
N THR A 424 -10.61 -19.85 -4.93
CA THR A 424 -10.01 -21.16 -4.66
C THR A 424 -9.98 -21.53 -3.17
N ASP A 425 -9.98 -22.83 -2.91
CA ASP A 425 -9.66 -23.45 -1.61
C ASP A 425 -8.31 -23.00 -1.05
N ILE A 426 -7.31 -22.79 -1.91
CA ILE A 426 -5.99 -22.28 -1.53
C ILE A 426 -6.08 -20.87 -0.93
N GLU A 427 -6.83 -19.95 -1.56
CA GLU A 427 -7.02 -18.58 -1.06
C GLU A 427 -7.74 -18.57 0.28
N VAL A 428 -8.81 -19.36 0.41
CA VAL A 428 -9.53 -19.52 1.68
C VAL A 428 -8.60 -20.07 2.77
N GLY A 429 -7.75 -21.04 2.44
CA GLY A 429 -6.74 -21.58 3.35
C GLY A 429 -5.70 -20.54 3.79
N HIS A 430 -5.23 -19.68 2.87
CA HIS A 430 -4.31 -18.58 3.19
C HIS A 430 -4.97 -17.54 4.10
N LEU A 431 -6.21 -17.15 3.83
CA LEU A 431 -6.98 -16.24 4.68
C LEU A 431 -7.16 -16.82 6.09
N ARG A 432 -7.58 -18.08 6.19
CA ARG A 432 -7.71 -18.78 7.48
C ARG A 432 -6.41 -18.74 8.28
N ASN A 433 -5.28 -19.11 7.67
CA ASN A 433 -3.99 -19.16 8.36
C ASN A 433 -3.51 -17.78 8.83
N ARG A 434 -3.83 -16.71 8.08
CA ARG A 434 -3.51 -15.33 8.45
C ARG A 434 -4.36 -14.80 9.61
N VAL A 435 -5.61 -15.26 9.71
CA VAL A 435 -6.59 -14.70 10.66
C VAL A 435 -6.76 -15.58 11.91
N GLY A 436 -6.48 -16.88 11.82
CA GLY A 436 -6.55 -17.83 12.94
C GLY A 436 -7.94 -18.45 13.17
N TYR A 437 -8.76 -18.57 12.13
CA TYR A 437 -10.10 -19.17 12.24
C TYR A 437 -10.08 -20.68 12.45
N HIS A 438 -11.12 -21.19 13.12
CA HIS A 438 -11.30 -22.61 13.35
C HIS A 438 -11.38 -23.38 12.02
N ARG A 439 -10.54 -24.41 11.87
CA ARG A 439 -10.42 -25.20 10.63
C ARG A 439 -11.75 -25.81 10.21
N GLY A 440 -12.44 -26.54 11.09
CA GLY A 440 -13.68 -27.24 10.75
C GLY A 440 -14.79 -26.35 10.20
N PHE A 441 -14.88 -25.12 10.67
CA PHE A 441 -15.91 -24.19 10.20
C PHE A 441 -15.63 -23.72 8.76
N VAL A 442 -14.35 -23.53 8.40
CA VAL A 442 -13.93 -23.23 7.03
C VAL A 442 -14.12 -24.44 6.11
N GLU A 443 -13.79 -25.65 6.57
CA GLU A 443 -14.00 -26.87 5.78
C GLU A 443 -15.49 -27.11 5.49
N LEU A 444 -16.38 -26.84 6.47
CA LEU A 444 -17.83 -26.94 6.27
C LEU A 444 -18.33 -25.96 5.20
N ALA A 445 -17.84 -24.72 5.24
CA ALA A 445 -18.19 -23.73 4.22
C ALA A 445 -17.63 -24.09 2.82
N LEU A 446 -16.44 -24.70 2.73
CA LEU A 446 -15.88 -25.18 1.46
C LEU A 446 -16.67 -26.38 0.91
N LEU A 447 -17.07 -27.32 1.77
CA LEU A 447 -17.99 -28.41 1.41
C LEU A 447 -19.30 -27.86 0.84
N ALA A 448 -19.94 -26.95 1.58
CA ALA A 448 -21.16 -26.23 1.17
C ALA A 448 -21.02 -25.56 -0.20
N TYR A 449 -19.93 -24.79 -0.38
CA TYR A 449 -19.64 -24.08 -1.62
C TYR A 449 -19.50 -25.03 -2.80
N TYR A 450 -18.66 -26.07 -2.70
CA TYR A 450 -18.46 -27.01 -3.81
C TYR A 450 -19.68 -27.88 -4.10
N ALA A 451 -20.48 -28.22 -3.09
CA ALA A 451 -21.77 -28.87 -3.27
C ALA A 451 -22.72 -28.01 -4.12
N ALA A 452 -22.83 -26.71 -3.81
CA ALA A 452 -23.63 -25.77 -4.59
C ALA A 452 -23.10 -25.62 -6.03
N MET A 453 -21.78 -25.47 -6.21
CA MET A 453 -21.16 -25.36 -7.53
C MET A 453 -21.36 -26.60 -8.40
N GLN A 454 -21.36 -27.80 -7.81
CA GLN A 454 -21.71 -29.02 -8.53
C GLN A 454 -23.16 -28.98 -9.02
N LEU A 455 -24.10 -28.62 -8.14
CA LEU A 455 -25.53 -28.58 -8.48
C LEU A 455 -25.85 -27.55 -9.57
N MET A 456 -25.10 -26.45 -9.62
CA MET A 456 -25.24 -25.42 -10.65
C MET A 456 -24.60 -25.78 -11.99
N SER A 457 -23.59 -26.64 -11.99
CA SER A 457 -22.81 -26.90 -13.19
C SER A 457 -23.66 -27.65 -14.22
N THR A 458 -23.64 -27.18 -15.46
CA THR A 458 -24.25 -27.87 -16.61
C THR A 458 -23.26 -28.81 -17.29
N ASN A 459 -21.97 -28.73 -16.95
CA ASN A 459 -20.89 -29.51 -17.53
C ASN A 459 -20.50 -30.68 -16.61
N ASP A 460 -20.59 -31.91 -17.12
CA ASP A 460 -20.32 -33.12 -16.33
C ASP A 460 -18.88 -33.24 -15.83
N MET A 461 -17.90 -32.69 -16.56
CA MET A 461 -16.50 -32.61 -16.09
C MET A 461 -16.36 -31.67 -14.89
N GLU A 462 -17.07 -30.54 -14.90
CA GLU A 462 -17.08 -29.60 -13.77
C GLU A 462 -17.87 -30.15 -12.58
N LYS A 463 -19.02 -30.77 -12.82
CA LYS A 463 -19.79 -31.47 -11.77
C LYS A 463 -18.90 -32.49 -11.05
N ARG A 464 -18.18 -33.32 -11.80
CA ARG A 464 -17.25 -34.31 -11.23
C ARG A 464 -16.12 -33.66 -10.44
N ARG A 465 -15.53 -32.58 -10.96
CA ARG A 465 -14.47 -31.83 -10.27
C ARG A 465 -14.96 -31.26 -8.93
N TYR A 466 -16.12 -30.61 -8.92
CA TYR A 466 -16.69 -30.02 -7.71
C TYR A 466 -17.11 -31.10 -6.70
N TRP A 467 -17.66 -32.21 -7.17
CA TRP A 467 -17.95 -33.37 -6.32
C TRP A 467 -16.69 -33.91 -5.61
N LEU A 468 -15.58 -34.07 -6.33
CA LEU A 468 -14.30 -34.53 -5.75
C LEU A 468 -13.75 -33.57 -4.69
N LYS A 469 -13.91 -32.26 -4.92
CA LYS A 469 -13.53 -31.25 -3.93
C LYS A 469 -14.44 -31.28 -2.71
N ALA A 470 -15.76 -31.33 -2.91
CA ALA A 470 -16.73 -31.49 -1.84
C ALA A 470 -16.42 -32.75 -1.00
N LYS A 471 -16.13 -33.89 -1.65
CA LYS A 471 -15.73 -35.12 -0.98
C LYS A 471 -14.50 -34.93 -0.10
N THR A 472 -13.49 -34.22 -0.62
CA THR A 472 -12.24 -33.97 0.11
C THR A 472 -12.51 -33.23 1.41
N HIS A 473 -13.32 -32.18 1.38
CA HIS A 473 -13.68 -31.40 2.58
C HIS A 473 -14.60 -32.18 3.53
N TYR A 474 -15.51 -33.01 2.99
CA TYR A 474 -16.32 -33.93 3.78
C TYR A 474 -15.47 -34.97 4.53
N ASP A 475 -14.50 -35.60 3.85
CA ASP A 475 -13.59 -36.59 4.45
C ASP A 475 -12.72 -35.94 5.53
N LEU A 476 -12.24 -34.70 5.31
CA LEU A 476 -11.48 -33.94 6.30
C LEU A 476 -12.29 -33.65 7.57
N LEU A 477 -13.57 -33.31 7.44
CA LEU A 477 -14.49 -33.07 8.55
C LEU A 477 -14.79 -34.34 9.38
N ASN A 478 -14.67 -35.52 8.77
CA ASN A 478 -14.92 -36.82 9.41
C ASN A 478 -13.64 -37.57 9.82
N SER A 479 -12.47 -36.94 9.73
CA SER A 479 -11.20 -37.54 10.17
C SER A 479 -11.03 -37.50 11.70
N GLN A 480 -10.31 -38.48 12.28
CA GLN A 480 -10.17 -38.69 13.74
C GLN A 480 -9.59 -37.49 14.52
N ASP A 481 -8.90 -36.55 13.85
CA ASP A 481 -8.34 -35.33 14.47
C ASP A 481 -9.39 -34.24 14.79
N MET A 482 -10.66 -34.44 14.42
CA MET A 482 -11.73 -33.42 14.50
C MET A 482 -12.95 -33.85 15.33
N GLU A 483 -12.86 -34.95 16.10
CA GLU A 483 -13.94 -35.53 16.92
C GLU A 483 -14.56 -34.57 17.96
N SER A 484 -13.92 -33.44 18.26
CA SER A 484 -14.46 -32.40 19.14
C SER A 484 -15.62 -31.58 18.54
N GLN A 485 -16.06 -31.87 17.31
CA GLN A 485 -17.05 -31.06 16.57
C GLN A 485 -18.25 -31.84 16.03
N ALA A 486 -18.90 -32.66 16.87
CA ALA A 486 -20.06 -33.49 16.50
C ALA A 486 -21.19 -32.73 15.76
N GLU A 487 -21.42 -31.45 16.09
CA GLU A 487 -22.42 -30.62 15.38
C GLU A 487 -22.02 -30.32 13.92
N LEU A 488 -20.75 -30.02 13.65
CA LEU A 488 -20.29 -29.71 12.29
C LEU A 488 -20.26 -30.96 11.42
N ALA A 489 -19.96 -32.12 11.99
CA ALA A 489 -20.06 -33.41 11.28
C ALA A 489 -21.51 -33.72 10.88
N LYS A 490 -22.49 -33.42 11.75
CA LYS A 490 -23.92 -33.56 11.44
C LYS A 490 -24.35 -32.63 10.30
N ASP A 491 -23.92 -31.37 10.33
CA ASP A 491 -24.20 -30.40 9.27
C ASP A 491 -23.53 -30.80 7.95
N ALA A 492 -22.30 -31.31 8.00
CA ALA A 492 -21.59 -31.83 6.84
C ALA A 492 -22.30 -33.03 6.21
N ALA A 493 -22.76 -33.99 7.02
CA ALA A 493 -23.53 -35.14 6.56
C ALA A 493 -24.85 -34.73 5.89
N ASN A 494 -25.53 -33.72 6.44
CA ASN A 494 -26.76 -33.19 5.82
C ASN A 494 -26.53 -32.61 4.43
N ILE A 495 -25.41 -31.89 4.21
CA ILE A 495 -25.04 -31.35 2.90
C ILE A 495 -24.65 -32.49 1.95
N TRP A 496 -23.78 -33.39 2.42
CA TRP A 496 -23.22 -34.47 1.61
C TRP A 496 -24.29 -35.46 1.11
N ASN A 497 -25.23 -35.85 1.98
CA ASN A 497 -26.29 -36.80 1.63
C ASN A 497 -27.27 -36.26 0.58
N ARG A 498 -27.32 -34.94 0.36
CA ARG A 498 -28.16 -34.29 -0.66
C ARG A 498 -27.44 -34.13 -1.99
N LEU A 499 -26.14 -34.45 -2.05
CA LEU A 499 -25.32 -34.21 -3.23
C LEU A 499 -25.39 -35.39 -4.21
N PRO A 500 -25.73 -35.17 -5.49
CA PRO A 500 -25.72 -36.24 -6.48
C PRO A 500 -24.33 -36.87 -6.60
N PRO A 501 -24.23 -38.20 -6.83
CA PRO A 501 -22.94 -38.87 -6.99
C PRO A 501 -22.17 -38.33 -8.20
N ALA A 502 -20.84 -38.57 -8.21
CA ALA A 502 -19.99 -38.15 -9.33
C ALA A 502 -20.50 -38.69 -10.67
N VAL A 503 -20.52 -37.84 -11.70
CA VAL A 503 -20.84 -38.27 -13.06
C VAL A 503 -19.75 -39.26 -13.53
N PRO A 504 -20.13 -40.44 -14.08
CA PRO A 504 -19.18 -41.41 -14.61
C PRO A 504 -18.35 -40.80 -15.75
N VAL A 505 -17.10 -41.24 -15.90
CA VAL A 505 -16.32 -40.91 -17.11
C VAL A 505 -16.89 -41.75 -18.24
N SER A 506 -17.53 -41.12 -19.23
CA SER A 506 -17.74 -41.79 -20.51
C SER A 506 -16.36 -42.13 -21.07
N LYS A 507 -16.08 -43.42 -21.23
CA LYS A 507 -14.92 -43.88 -21.99
C LYS A 507 -15.20 -43.56 -23.46
N GLU A 508 -14.71 -42.42 -23.94
CA GLU A 508 -14.44 -42.20 -25.36
C GLU A 508 -12.93 -42.25 -25.59
#